data_AF-A0A2V7RS62-F1
#
_entry.id   AF-A0A2V7RS62-F1
#
_cell.length_a   1.000
_cell.length_b   1.000
_cell.length_c   1.000
_cell.angle_alpha   90.00
_cell.angle_beta   90.00
_cell.angle_gamma   90.00
#
_symmetry.space_group_name_H-M   'P 1'
#
loop_
_entity.id
_entity.type
_entity.pdbx_description
1 polymer ?
#
loop_
_entity_poly.entity_id
_entity_poly.type
_entity_poly.pdbx_seq_one_letter_code
_entity_poly.pdbx_strand_id
1 'polypeptide(L)'
;MGVAPHNSRCVSRPAATRRLLARARGRALLFAVAGSCLTAAADGCFLRKYVYHPVLVANAIGDSTTTISGTPLHVYRSDEYELYGPTPLSVSTAEQQVNRAYREFVKHFGVQPPPMAIVIADSSFTITPSDAAVFAKRRIHTFVYVRPHNLRDVEGISPDTPEDEIWPVSPRVARELVTAYVEARRGVAPVVETTTHAGDFHADPLPFWYLDAVVALLGDPGAPDRVMAYLRDHLADAPSVATLLDMRPPNVGAVDTVAASRDRRIIVGAAGVALTLFLVEREGPRVVGKLGEVFLAGGTARDVVNQARRVPQNDRELERVWRTWVREEYGR
;
A
#
# COMPACT_ATOMS: atom_id res chain seq x y z
N MET A 1 69.37 -11.47 61.53
CA MET A 1 67.94 -11.87 61.46
C MET A 1 67.26 -11.27 62.68
N GLY A 2 66.28 -10.38 62.65
CA GLY A 2 65.49 -9.87 61.55
C GLY A 2 64.07 -9.54 62.08
N VAL A 3 63.85 -8.26 62.37
CA VAL A 3 62.55 -7.55 62.38
C VAL A 3 61.67 -7.58 63.66
N ALA A 4 61.13 -6.38 63.92
CA ALA A 4 60.51 -5.77 65.09
C ALA A 4 58.98 -5.95 65.19
N PRO A 5 58.32 -5.55 66.30
CA PRO A 5 56.87 -5.64 66.46
C PRO A 5 56.15 -4.42 65.84
N HIS A 6 55.01 -4.68 65.21
CA HIS A 6 54.18 -3.63 64.59
C HIS A 6 52.99 -3.22 65.46
N ASN A 7 52.97 -1.93 65.78
CA ASN A 7 51.92 -1.20 66.50
C ASN A 7 50.58 -1.17 65.77
N SER A 8 49.52 -1.25 66.58
CA SER A 8 48.14 -0.95 66.25
C SER A 8 47.95 0.52 65.87
N ARG A 9 47.36 0.78 64.70
CA ARG A 9 46.66 2.04 64.39
C ARG A 9 45.29 1.74 63.82
N CYS A 10 44.28 2.08 64.61
CA CYS A 10 42.89 2.18 64.20
C CYS A 10 42.77 3.38 63.23
N VAL A 11 42.42 3.13 61.96
CA VAL A 11 42.09 4.18 60.98
C VAL A 11 40.63 4.02 60.60
N SER A 12 39.81 4.90 61.13
CA SER A 12 38.44 5.16 60.72
C SER A 12 38.42 5.65 59.27
N ARG A 13 37.87 4.84 58.36
CA ARG A 13 37.59 5.25 56.98
C ARG A 13 36.27 6.03 56.92
N PRO A 14 36.22 7.22 56.30
CA PRO A 14 35.04 8.08 56.30
C PRO A 14 33.94 7.56 55.38
N ALA A 15 32.72 7.48 55.91
CA ALA A 15 31.48 7.08 55.25
C ALA A 15 30.92 8.17 54.29
N ALA A 16 31.78 8.94 53.63
CA ALA A 16 31.36 10.09 52.81
C ALA A 16 31.30 9.81 51.30
N THR A 17 31.90 8.72 50.82
CA THR A 17 32.03 8.44 49.37
C THR A 17 31.02 7.42 48.82
N ARG A 18 29.99 7.04 49.60
CA ARG A 18 28.87 6.21 49.13
C ARG A 18 27.58 6.98 48.86
N ARG A 19 27.45 8.23 49.34
CA ARG A 19 26.23 9.05 49.14
C ARG A 19 26.22 9.86 47.84
N LEU A 20 27.37 10.07 47.19
CA LEU A 20 27.46 10.79 45.90
C LEU A 20 27.17 9.89 44.69
N LEU A 21 27.48 8.59 44.74
CA LEU A 21 27.16 7.63 43.68
C LEU A 21 25.68 7.21 43.64
N ALA A 22 24.96 7.31 44.76
CA ALA A 22 23.53 7.01 44.82
C ALA A 22 22.66 8.12 44.20
N ARG A 23 23.10 9.40 44.27
CA ARG A 23 22.37 10.53 43.65
C ARG A 23 22.57 10.62 42.13
N ALA A 24 23.70 10.14 41.60
CA ALA A 24 23.94 10.09 40.15
C ALA A 24 23.11 9.00 39.45
N ARG A 25 22.89 7.84 40.09
CA ARG A 25 22.04 6.76 39.54
C ARG A 25 20.54 7.07 39.59
N GLY A 26 20.08 7.86 40.57
CA GLY A 26 18.67 8.28 40.65
C GLY A 26 18.24 9.24 39.54
N ARG A 27 19.13 10.13 39.08
CA ARG A 27 18.83 11.04 37.96
C ARG A 27 18.90 10.34 36.60
N ALA A 28 19.82 9.40 36.39
CA ALA A 28 19.89 8.64 35.14
C ALA A 28 18.65 7.75 34.91
N LEU A 29 18.07 7.18 35.98
CA LEU A 29 16.85 6.38 35.89
C LEU A 29 15.59 7.23 35.61
N LEU A 30 15.52 8.46 36.14
CA LEU A 30 14.40 9.38 35.86
C LEU A 30 14.41 9.90 34.41
N PHE A 31 15.58 10.13 33.81
CA PHE A 31 15.69 10.49 32.39
C PHE A 31 15.42 9.30 31.46
N ALA A 32 15.80 8.07 31.85
CA ALA A 32 15.48 6.88 31.07
C ALA A 32 13.97 6.57 31.08
N VAL A 33 13.28 6.71 32.22
CA VAL A 33 11.83 6.46 32.28
C VAL A 33 11.02 7.58 31.63
N ALA A 34 11.42 8.85 31.76
CA ALA A 34 10.78 9.95 31.05
C ALA A 34 11.01 9.91 29.53
N GLY A 35 12.19 9.46 29.09
CA GLY A 35 12.50 9.22 27.67
C GLY A 35 11.66 8.08 27.07
N SER A 36 11.50 6.98 27.80
CA SER A 36 10.67 5.83 27.35
C SER A 36 9.17 6.14 27.31
N CYS A 37 8.66 7.02 28.19
CA CYS A 37 7.27 7.46 28.13
C CYS A 37 7.01 8.45 26.99
N LEU A 38 8.02 9.23 26.57
CA LEU A 38 7.91 10.13 25.41
C LEU A 38 8.02 9.39 24.06
N THR A 39 8.76 8.28 23.99
CA THR A 39 8.75 7.42 22.78
C THR A 39 7.50 6.55 22.71
N ALA A 40 7.00 6.03 23.83
CA ALA A 40 5.73 5.29 23.83
C ALA A 40 4.50 6.17 23.51
N ALA A 41 4.55 7.48 23.80
CA ALA A 41 3.52 8.43 23.36
C ALA A 41 3.65 8.81 21.87
N ALA A 42 4.85 8.70 21.28
CA ALA A 42 5.06 8.93 19.85
C ALA A 42 4.68 7.69 19.01
N ASP A 43 4.92 6.48 19.51
CA ASP A 43 4.54 5.22 18.83
C ASP A 43 3.05 4.87 19.06
N GLY A 44 2.47 5.29 20.19
CA GLY A 44 1.05 5.08 20.50
C GLY A 44 0.06 5.96 19.71
N CYS A 45 0.54 6.91 18.91
CA CYS A 45 -0.32 7.75 18.06
C CYS A 45 -0.59 7.18 16.66
N PHE A 46 0.03 6.05 16.28
CA PHE A 46 -0.20 5.44 14.96
C PHE A 46 -1.31 4.38 14.91
N LEU A 47 -1.87 3.98 16.05
CA LEU A 47 -3.06 3.11 16.12
C LEU A 47 -4.36 3.91 16.28
N ARG A 48 -4.51 5.01 15.52
CA ARG A 48 -5.84 5.58 15.31
C ARG A 48 -6.60 4.64 14.38
N LYS A 49 -7.57 3.91 14.94
CA LYS A 49 -8.78 3.51 14.20
C LYS A 49 -9.20 4.74 13.39
N TYR A 50 -9.01 4.70 12.08
CA TYR A 50 -9.45 5.73 11.16
C TYR A 50 -10.97 5.72 11.16
N VAL A 51 -11.57 6.39 12.14
CA VAL A 51 -12.96 6.82 12.02
C VAL A 51 -12.93 7.92 10.97
N TYR A 52 -13.25 7.53 9.73
CA TYR A 52 -13.44 8.45 8.63
C TYR A 52 -14.56 9.40 9.02
N HIS A 53 -14.22 10.65 9.31
CA HIS A 53 -15.20 11.72 9.37
C HIS A 53 -15.29 12.32 7.96
N PRO A 54 -16.41 12.15 7.25
CA PRO A 54 -16.58 12.80 5.96
C PRO A 54 -16.47 14.31 6.17
N VAL A 55 -15.53 14.93 5.47
CA VAL A 55 -15.50 16.38 5.37
C VAL A 55 -16.67 16.75 4.47
N LEU A 56 -17.77 17.20 5.09
CA LEU A 56 -18.90 17.80 4.38
C LEU A 56 -18.46 19.13 3.77
N VAL A 57 -17.83 19.08 2.60
CA VAL A 57 -17.70 20.27 1.75
C VAL A 57 -19.02 20.39 0.99
N ALA A 58 -19.77 21.45 1.25
CA ALA A 58 -21.02 21.80 0.58
C ALA A 58 -20.82 22.28 -0.87
N ASN A 59 -20.00 21.57 -1.63
CA ASN A 59 -20.05 21.59 -3.08
C ASN A 59 -20.84 20.36 -3.48
N ALA A 60 -21.94 20.61 -4.15
CA ALA A 60 -22.87 19.66 -4.73
C ALA A 60 -22.19 18.61 -5.65
N ILE A 61 -21.57 17.57 -5.06
CA ILE A 61 -20.94 16.46 -5.78
C ILE A 61 -22.04 15.71 -6.53
N GLY A 62 -21.95 15.69 -7.86
CA GLY A 62 -22.91 14.98 -8.71
C GLY A 62 -24.18 15.76 -9.07
N ASP A 63 -24.32 17.05 -8.72
CA ASP A 63 -25.51 17.82 -9.14
C ASP A 63 -25.47 18.21 -10.62
N SER A 64 -24.28 18.21 -11.22
CA SER A 64 -24.13 18.37 -12.66
C SER A 64 -24.43 17.04 -13.35
N THR A 65 -25.13 17.09 -14.48
CA THR A 65 -25.35 15.92 -15.35
C THR A 65 -24.69 16.12 -16.70
N THR A 66 -24.40 15.01 -17.37
CA THR A 66 -23.83 14.96 -18.72
C THR A 66 -24.30 13.68 -19.39
N THR A 67 -24.27 13.65 -20.72
CA THR A 67 -24.60 12.43 -21.47
C THR A 67 -23.32 11.76 -21.96
N ILE A 68 -23.15 10.47 -21.67
CA ILE A 68 -22.10 9.61 -22.25
C ILE A 68 -22.81 8.41 -22.85
N SER A 69 -22.49 8.09 -24.10
CA SER A 69 -23.08 6.97 -24.85
C SER A 69 -24.61 7.03 -24.92
N GLY A 70 -25.19 8.22 -24.93
CA GLY A 70 -26.65 8.42 -24.89
C GLY A 70 -27.28 8.24 -23.51
N THR A 71 -26.50 7.91 -22.48
CA THR A 71 -26.96 7.72 -21.10
C THR A 71 -26.70 8.99 -20.28
N PRO A 72 -27.72 9.56 -19.61
CA PRO A 72 -27.52 10.66 -18.67
C PRO A 72 -26.83 10.15 -17.40
N LEU A 73 -25.74 10.80 -17.02
CA LEU A 73 -24.93 10.48 -15.85
C LEU A 73 -24.71 11.74 -15.01
N HIS A 74 -24.65 11.56 -13.70
CA HIS A 74 -24.17 12.55 -12.75
C HIS A 74 -22.65 12.64 -12.84
N VAL A 75 -22.11 13.86 -12.77
CA VAL A 75 -20.68 14.09 -12.95
C VAL A 75 -20.08 14.90 -11.81
N TYR A 76 -18.90 14.48 -11.37
CA TYR A 76 -17.99 15.25 -10.55
C TYR A 76 -16.68 15.42 -11.31
N ARG A 77 -16.18 16.65 -11.41
CA ARG A 77 -14.90 16.97 -12.07
C ARG A 77 -14.00 17.70 -11.09
N SER A 78 -12.77 17.23 -10.98
CA SER A 78 -11.68 17.88 -10.28
C SER A 78 -10.51 18.07 -11.24
N ASP A 79 -9.44 18.74 -10.78
CA ASP A 79 -8.20 18.87 -11.55
C ASP A 79 -7.47 17.53 -11.71
N GLU A 80 -7.75 16.56 -10.81
CA GLU A 80 -7.06 15.28 -10.76
C GLU A 80 -7.83 14.17 -11.50
N TYR A 81 -9.16 14.15 -11.37
CA TYR A 81 -10.00 13.11 -11.97
C TYR A 81 -11.44 13.55 -12.20
N GLU A 82 -12.13 12.77 -13.04
CA GLU A 82 -13.56 12.88 -13.32
C GLU A 82 -14.28 11.59 -12.94
N LEU A 83 -15.43 11.73 -12.28
CA LEU A 83 -16.33 10.64 -11.93
C LEU A 83 -17.66 10.82 -12.62
N TYR A 84 -18.15 9.76 -13.24
CA TYR A 84 -19.46 9.70 -13.87
C TYR A 84 -20.24 8.55 -13.24
N GLY A 85 -21.48 8.77 -12.82
CA GLY A 85 -22.27 7.73 -12.17
C GLY A 85 -23.77 7.88 -12.40
N PRO A 86 -24.56 6.81 -12.14
CA PRO A 86 -26.00 6.81 -12.36
C PRO A 86 -26.78 7.69 -11.38
N THR A 87 -26.20 8.00 -10.21
CA THR A 87 -26.83 8.83 -9.17
C THR A 87 -25.80 9.76 -8.51
N PRO A 88 -26.20 10.87 -7.85
CA PRO A 88 -25.28 11.70 -7.07
C PRO A 88 -24.61 10.90 -5.94
N LEU A 89 -25.34 9.97 -5.33
CA LEU A 89 -24.84 9.12 -4.25
C LEU A 89 -23.70 8.20 -4.72
N SER A 90 -23.84 7.55 -5.88
CA SER A 90 -22.76 6.69 -6.40
C SER A 90 -21.49 7.49 -6.72
N VAL A 91 -21.64 8.70 -7.25
CA VAL A 91 -20.52 9.63 -7.48
C VAL A 91 -19.86 10.03 -6.16
N SER A 92 -20.64 10.44 -5.16
CA SER A 92 -20.15 10.81 -3.82
C SER A 92 -19.40 9.67 -3.12
N THR A 93 -19.95 8.45 -3.14
CA THR A 93 -19.31 7.30 -2.49
C THR A 93 -18.00 6.91 -3.19
N ALA A 94 -17.96 6.96 -4.51
CA ALA A 94 -16.75 6.69 -5.25
C ALA A 94 -15.69 7.78 -5.09
N GLU A 95 -16.09 9.05 -4.96
CA GLU A 95 -15.20 10.19 -4.72
C GLU A 95 -14.30 9.96 -3.51
N GLN A 96 -14.88 9.54 -2.38
CA GLN A 96 -14.13 9.32 -1.14
C GLN A 96 -13.05 8.24 -1.30
N GLN A 97 -13.38 7.23 -2.10
CA GLN A 97 -12.53 6.08 -2.40
C GLN A 97 -11.42 6.42 -3.40
N VAL A 98 -11.75 7.13 -4.48
CA VAL A 98 -10.80 7.63 -5.47
C VAL A 98 -9.82 8.61 -4.83
N ASN A 99 -10.31 9.58 -4.05
CA ASN A 99 -9.47 10.51 -3.29
C ASN A 99 -8.47 9.81 -2.39
N ARG A 100 -8.87 8.72 -1.74
CA ARG A 100 -7.97 7.93 -0.91
C ARG A 100 -6.88 7.28 -1.78
N ALA A 101 -7.24 6.62 -2.87
CA ALA A 101 -6.28 6.00 -3.77
C ALA A 101 -5.29 7.03 -4.36
N TYR A 102 -5.76 8.22 -4.74
CA TYR A 102 -4.91 9.32 -5.22
C TYR A 102 -3.93 9.81 -4.16
N ARG A 103 -4.39 10.03 -2.91
CA ARG A 103 -3.50 10.43 -1.80
C ARG A 103 -2.45 9.36 -1.49
N GLU A 104 -2.84 8.09 -1.44
CA GLU A 104 -1.89 6.99 -1.21
C GLU A 104 -0.92 6.85 -2.38
N PHE A 105 -1.38 7.04 -3.63
CA PHE A 105 -0.49 7.08 -4.79
C PHE A 105 0.53 8.20 -4.66
N VAL A 106 0.10 9.43 -4.38
CA VAL A 106 1.01 10.57 -4.18
C VAL A 106 2.00 10.27 -3.08
N LYS A 107 1.59 9.65 -1.97
CA LYS A 107 2.45 9.26 -0.84
C LYS A 107 3.45 8.14 -1.16
N HIS A 108 3.10 7.17 -2.00
CA HIS A 108 3.95 6.03 -2.32
C HIS A 108 4.84 6.25 -3.55
N PHE A 109 4.38 7.00 -4.55
CA PHE A 109 5.11 7.23 -5.80
C PHE A 109 5.85 8.57 -5.82
N GLY A 110 5.37 9.59 -5.09
CA GLY A 110 6.04 10.90 -5.01
C GLY A 110 5.94 11.74 -6.26
N VAL A 111 4.93 11.44 -7.07
CA VAL A 111 4.59 12.13 -8.30
C VAL A 111 3.10 12.41 -8.31
N GLN A 112 2.69 13.38 -9.12
CA GLN A 112 1.28 13.66 -9.34
C GLN A 112 0.63 12.45 -10.04
N PRO A 113 -0.57 12.00 -9.62
CA PRO A 113 -1.28 10.92 -10.28
C PRO A 113 -1.65 11.35 -11.71
N PRO A 114 -1.64 10.43 -12.69
CA PRO A 114 -2.17 10.70 -14.02
C PRO A 114 -3.67 11.03 -13.95
N PRO A 115 -4.17 11.93 -14.83
CA PRO A 115 -5.58 12.28 -14.83
C PRO A 115 -6.43 11.10 -15.31
N MET A 116 -7.52 10.81 -14.59
CA MET A 116 -8.43 9.72 -14.93
C MET A 116 -9.89 10.15 -15.07
N ALA A 117 -10.62 9.46 -15.96
CA ALA A 117 -12.07 9.50 -16.05
C ALA A 117 -12.64 8.14 -15.71
N ILE A 118 -13.54 8.09 -14.73
CA ILE A 118 -14.06 6.85 -14.16
C ILE A 118 -15.56 6.83 -14.38
N VAL A 119 -16.03 5.90 -15.21
CA VAL A 119 -17.46 5.72 -15.48
C VAL A 119 -17.98 4.58 -14.63
N ILE A 120 -18.80 4.91 -13.65
CA ILE A 120 -19.43 3.99 -12.71
C ILE A 120 -20.79 3.59 -13.25
N ALA A 121 -21.07 2.29 -13.33
CA ALA A 121 -22.33 1.78 -13.85
C ALA A 121 -22.88 0.64 -12.99
N ASP A 122 -24.20 0.52 -12.89
CA ASP A 122 -24.87 -0.58 -12.17
C ASP A 122 -24.93 -1.87 -13.00
N SER A 123 -24.79 -1.75 -14.32
CA SER A 123 -24.82 -2.85 -15.29
C SER A 123 -23.79 -2.62 -16.38
N SER A 124 -23.63 -3.56 -17.31
CA SER A 124 -22.73 -3.41 -18.47
C SER A 124 -22.91 -2.04 -19.13
N PHE A 125 -21.78 -1.36 -19.36
CA PHE A 125 -21.75 -0.03 -19.94
C PHE A 125 -20.61 0.04 -20.96
N THR A 126 -20.91 0.64 -22.11
CA THR A 126 -19.96 0.79 -23.21
C THR A 126 -19.81 2.25 -23.58
N ILE A 127 -18.58 2.75 -23.60
CA ILE A 127 -18.25 4.10 -24.08
C ILE A 127 -18.25 4.08 -25.62
N THR A 128 -19.04 4.93 -26.25
CA THR A 128 -19.07 5.03 -27.72
C THR A 128 -17.72 5.51 -28.27
N PRO A 129 -17.36 5.17 -29.52
CA PRO A 129 -16.13 5.68 -30.14
C PRO A 129 -16.04 7.21 -30.15
N SER A 130 -17.18 7.91 -30.28
CA SER A 130 -17.22 9.38 -30.23
C SER A 130 -16.87 9.92 -28.85
N ASP A 131 -17.43 9.35 -27.79
CA ASP A 131 -17.12 9.78 -26.42
C ASP A 131 -15.69 9.39 -26.03
N ALA A 132 -15.25 8.21 -26.46
CA ALA A 132 -13.87 7.77 -26.28
C ALA A 132 -12.87 8.72 -26.93
N ALA A 133 -13.17 9.24 -28.12
CA ALA A 133 -12.33 10.23 -28.80
C ALA A 133 -12.25 11.55 -28.02
N VAL A 134 -13.30 11.95 -27.28
CA VAL A 134 -13.28 13.14 -26.42
C VAL A 134 -12.31 12.95 -25.25
N PHE A 135 -12.34 11.80 -24.59
CA PHE A 135 -11.39 11.48 -23.51
C PHE A 135 -9.95 11.38 -24.03
N ALA A 136 -9.75 10.68 -25.15
CA ALA A 136 -8.44 10.53 -25.78
C ALA A 136 -7.83 11.89 -26.19
N LYS A 137 -8.64 12.81 -26.75
CA LYS A 137 -8.19 14.17 -27.10
C LYS A 137 -7.70 14.96 -25.88
N ARG A 138 -8.28 14.70 -24.71
CA ARG A 138 -7.88 15.31 -23.44
C ARG A 138 -6.72 14.59 -22.76
N ARG A 139 -6.26 13.46 -23.32
CA ARG A 139 -5.21 12.60 -22.77
C ARG A 139 -5.54 12.14 -21.35
N ILE A 140 -6.80 11.75 -21.13
CA ILE A 140 -7.28 11.24 -19.85
C ILE A 140 -7.38 9.72 -19.95
N HIS A 141 -6.75 9.01 -19.01
CA HIS A 141 -6.89 7.56 -18.90
C HIS A 141 -8.33 7.26 -18.44
N THR A 142 -9.05 6.42 -19.17
CA THR A 142 -10.50 6.25 -18.95
C THR A 142 -10.86 4.80 -18.81
N PHE A 143 -11.65 4.48 -17.79
CA PHE A 143 -12.18 3.12 -17.62
C PHE A 143 -13.62 3.11 -17.10
N VAL A 144 -14.28 1.97 -17.31
CA VAL A 144 -15.62 1.69 -16.81
C VAL A 144 -15.52 0.77 -15.60
N TYR A 145 -16.13 1.15 -14.50
CA TYR A 145 -16.34 0.31 -13.32
C TYR A 145 -17.80 -0.10 -13.24
N VAL A 146 -18.08 -1.39 -13.40
CA VAL A 146 -19.42 -1.94 -13.19
C VAL A 146 -19.55 -2.50 -11.80
N ARG A 147 -20.63 -2.14 -11.11
CA ARG A 147 -20.94 -2.64 -9.77
C ARG A 147 -21.02 -4.17 -9.80
N PRO A 148 -20.22 -4.87 -8.97
CA PRO A 148 -20.39 -6.31 -8.81
C PRO A 148 -21.77 -6.59 -8.23
N HIS A 149 -22.52 -7.49 -8.86
CA HIS A 149 -23.89 -7.83 -8.44
C HIS A 149 -23.93 -8.56 -7.08
N ASN A 150 -22.84 -9.27 -6.73
CA ASN A 150 -22.62 -9.80 -5.39
C ASN A 150 -21.32 -9.22 -4.85
N LEU A 151 -21.39 -8.47 -3.74
CA LEU A 151 -20.19 -7.95 -3.09
C LEU A 151 -19.29 -9.05 -2.51
N ARG A 152 -19.85 -10.25 -2.27
CA ARG A 152 -19.10 -11.46 -1.88
C ARG A 152 -18.16 -11.97 -2.97
N ASP A 153 -18.43 -11.62 -4.23
CA ASP A 153 -17.57 -11.99 -5.36
C ASP A 153 -16.37 -11.04 -5.51
N VAL A 154 -16.32 -9.97 -4.70
CA VAL A 154 -15.20 -9.03 -4.68
C VAL A 154 -14.15 -9.49 -3.68
N GLU A 155 -12.98 -9.85 -4.20
CA GLU A 155 -11.85 -10.26 -3.39
C GLU A 155 -11.45 -9.16 -2.40
N GLY A 156 -11.43 -9.50 -1.11
CA GLY A 156 -11.07 -8.58 -0.04
C GLY A 156 -12.22 -7.90 0.68
N ILE A 157 -13.50 -8.09 0.32
CA ILE A 157 -14.62 -7.55 1.09
C ILE A 157 -15.05 -8.53 2.19
N SER A 158 -15.24 -8.04 3.42
CA SER A 158 -15.75 -8.87 4.52
C SER A 158 -17.18 -9.34 4.20
N PRO A 159 -17.54 -10.60 4.47
CA PRO A 159 -18.91 -11.10 4.25
C PRO A 159 -19.98 -10.36 5.06
N ASP A 160 -19.59 -9.64 6.12
CA ASP A 160 -20.50 -8.85 6.97
C ASP A 160 -20.67 -7.40 6.49
N THR A 161 -20.11 -7.06 5.33
CA THR A 161 -20.18 -5.71 4.76
C THR A 161 -21.59 -5.47 4.18
N PRO A 162 -22.33 -4.42 4.58
CA PRO A 162 -23.67 -4.13 4.06
C PRO A 162 -23.67 -4.06 2.53
N GLU A 163 -24.56 -4.82 1.89
CA GLU A 163 -24.55 -5.03 0.42
C GLU A 163 -24.93 -3.77 -0.38
N ASP A 164 -25.58 -2.82 0.29
CA ASP A 164 -26.29 -1.73 -0.37
C ASP A 164 -25.42 -0.48 -0.59
N GLU A 165 -24.30 -0.34 0.12
CA GLU A 165 -23.56 0.93 0.22
C GLU A 165 -22.12 0.92 -0.30
N ILE A 166 -21.54 -0.25 -0.61
CA ILE A 166 -20.10 -0.32 -0.94
C ILE A 166 -19.90 -0.48 -2.44
N TRP A 167 -19.36 0.57 -3.05
CA TRP A 167 -18.77 0.53 -4.39
C TRP A 167 -17.28 0.33 -4.23
N PRO A 168 -16.70 -0.88 -4.24
CA PRO A 168 -15.26 -1.07 -4.04
C PRO A 168 -14.49 -0.68 -5.31
N VAL A 169 -14.55 0.60 -5.69
CA VAL A 169 -13.91 1.16 -6.87
C VAL A 169 -12.41 1.31 -6.62
N SER A 170 -12.00 1.51 -5.36
CA SER A 170 -10.62 1.82 -4.99
C SER A 170 -9.57 0.81 -5.49
N PRO A 171 -9.76 -0.53 -5.40
CA PRO A 171 -8.79 -1.48 -5.94
C PRO A 171 -8.62 -1.39 -7.47
N ARG A 172 -9.71 -1.15 -8.21
CA ARG A 172 -9.65 -0.91 -9.66
C ARG A 172 -8.94 0.41 -9.96
N VAL A 173 -9.27 1.47 -9.22
CA VAL A 173 -8.61 2.80 -9.34
C VAL A 173 -7.11 2.68 -9.06
N ALA A 174 -6.71 1.92 -8.05
CA ALA A 174 -5.30 1.68 -7.74
C ALA A 174 -4.58 1.00 -8.90
N ARG A 175 -5.21 -0.01 -9.52
CA ARG A 175 -4.68 -0.67 -10.72
C ARG A 175 -4.56 0.31 -11.89
N GLU A 176 -5.61 1.06 -12.20
CA GLU A 176 -5.59 2.01 -13.32
C GLU A 176 -4.64 3.19 -13.10
N LEU A 177 -4.44 3.63 -11.85
CA LEU A 177 -3.41 4.61 -11.54
C LEU A 177 -2.02 4.10 -11.90
N VAL A 178 -1.73 2.82 -11.63
CA VAL A 178 -0.48 2.19 -12.03
C VAL A 178 -0.41 2.05 -13.55
N THR A 179 -1.47 1.59 -14.21
CA THR A 179 -1.54 1.48 -15.68
C THR A 179 -1.24 2.83 -16.33
N ALA A 180 -1.96 3.88 -15.94
CA ALA A 180 -1.80 5.23 -16.46
C ALA A 180 -0.41 5.81 -16.15
N TYR A 181 0.15 5.47 -14.99
CA TYR A 181 1.51 5.87 -14.62
C TYR A 181 2.54 5.24 -15.56
N VAL A 182 2.41 3.95 -15.83
CA VAL A 182 3.25 3.21 -16.76
C VAL A 182 3.13 3.77 -18.18
N GLU A 183 1.92 4.04 -18.65
CA GLU A 183 1.65 4.65 -19.96
C GLU A 183 2.36 6.00 -20.09
N ALA A 184 2.18 6.88 -19.08
CA ALA A 184 2.80 8.19 -19.04
C ALA A 184 4.34 8.11 -19.08
N ARG A 185 4.94 7.18 -18.32
CA ARG A 185 6.39 6.96 -18.30
C ARG A 185 6.95 6.42 -19.61
N ARG A 186 6.16 5.64 -20.35
CA ARG A 186 6.53 5.10 -21.66
C ARG A 186 6.22 6.07 -22.82
N GLY A 187 5.58 7.20 -22.54
CA GLY A 187 5.13 8.13 -23.58
C GLY A 187 4.03 7.56 -24.48
N VAL A 188 3.29 6.55 -24.00
CA VAL A 188 2.18 5.94 -24.73
C VAL A 188 0.93 6.80 -24.55
N ALA A 189 0.05 6.82 -25.56
CA ALA A 189 -1.23 7.50 -25.44
C ALA A 189 -2.09 6.80 -24.37
N PRO A 190 -2.76 7.56 -23.47
CA PRO A 190 -3.60 6.97 -22.44
C PRO A 190 -4.67 6.07 -23.03
N VAL A 191 -4.89 4.91 -22.41
CA VAL A 191 -5.94 3.99 -22.82
C VAL A 191 -7.32 4.57 -22.45
N VAL A 192 -8.26 4.39 -23.38
CA VAL A 192 -9.69 4.60 -23.14
C VAL A 192 -10.35 3.23 -23.24
N GLU A 193 -10.55 2.60 -22.10
CA GLU A 193 -11.26 1.32 -22.02
C GLU A 193 -12.74 1.57 -22.31
N THR A 194 -13.21 1.03 -23.45
CA THR A 194 -14.57 1.27 -23.93
C THR A 194 -15.60 0.30 -23.36
N THR A 195 -15.18 -0.81 -22.78
CA THR A 195 -16.05 -1.87 -22.22
C THR A 195 -15.46 -2.40 -20.94
N THR A 196 -16.28 -2.88 -20.01
CA THR A 196 -15.76 -3.58 -18.82
C THR A 196 -15.13 -4.92 -19.18
N HIS A 197 -13.84 -5.07 -18.93
CA HIS A 197 -13.22 -6.39 -18.91
C HIS A 197 -13.23 -6.94 -17.49
N ALA A 198 -13.82 -8.11 -17.29
CA ALA A 198 -13.70 -8.87 -16.06
C ALA A 198 -12.27 -9.45 -16.00
N GLY A 199 -11.34 -8.71 -15.42
CA GLY A 199 -10.02 -9.25 -15.06
C GLY A 199 -9.07 -9.50 -16.23
N ASP A 200 -9.20 -8.76 -17.35
CA ASP A 200 -8.16 -8.85 -18.37
C ASP A 200 -6.86 -8.27 -17.82
N PHE A 201 -5.92 -9.20 -17.63
CA PHE A 201 -4.51 -8.92 -17.46
C PHE A 201 -4.06 -8.16 -18.69
N HIS A 202 -4.13 -6.83 -18.65
CA HIS A 202 -3.15 -6.04 -19.38
C HIS A 202 -1.80 -6.67 -19.03
N ALA A 203 -0.99 -6.94 -20.06
CA ALA A 203 0.33 -7.52 -19.88
C ALA A 203 1.17 -6.48 -19.13
N ASP A 204 0.97 -6.46 -17.81
CA ASP A 204 1.48 -5.42 -16.95
C ASP A 204 2.99 -5.61 -16.97
N PRO A 205 3.76 -4.56 -17.27
CA PRO A 205 5.21 -4.65 -17.36
C PRO A 205 5.86 -4.75 -15.96
N LEU A 206 5.11 -5.24 -14.99
CA LEU A 206 5.40 -5.30 -13.59
C LEU A 206 5.19 -6.74 -13.11
N PRO A 207 5.99 -7.25 -12.16
CA PRO A 207 5.69 -8.52 -11.52
C PRO A 207 4.31 -8.47 -10.86
N PHE A 208 3.51 -9.52 -11.00
CA PHE A 208 2.13 -9.52 -10.49
C PHE A 208 2.08 -9.28 -8.97
N TRP A 209 3.04 -9.79 -8.20
CA TRP A 209 3.09 -9.59 -6.75
C TRP A 209 3.25 -8.11 -6.37
N TYR A 210 3.98 -7.34 -7.20
CA TYR A 210 4.16 -5.92 -6.97
C TYR A 210 2.87 -5.17 -7.26
N LEU A 211 2.17 -5.54 -8.34
CA LEU A 211 0.87 -4.96 -8.64
C LEU A 211 -0.14 -5.25 -7.52
N ASP A 212 -0.19 -6.50 -7.04
CA ASP A 212 -1.06 -6.89 -5.92
C ASP A 212 -0.73 -6.09 -4.65
N ALA A 213 0.55 -5.85 -4.38
CA ALA A 213 1.00 -5.00 -3.27
C ALA A 213 0.56 -3.53 -3.43
N VAL A 214 0.70 -2.96 -4.62
CA VAL A 214 0.24 -1.58 -4.89
C VAL A 214 -1.27 -1.49 -4.78
N VAL A 215 -2.02 -2.45 -5.33
CA VAL A 215 -3.48 -2.49 -5.20
C VAL A 215 -3.90 -2.60 -3.73
N ALA A 216 -3.23 -3.42 -2.92
CA ALA A 216 -3.50 -3.52 -1.50
C ALA A 216 -3.23 -2.19 -0.76
N LEU A 217 -2.12 -1.51 -1.05
CA LEU A 217 -1.74 -0.26 -0.38
C LEU A 217 -2.68 0.91 -0.75
N LEU A 218 -3.00 1.05 -2.03
CA LEU A 218 -3.76 2.18 -2.55
C LEU A 218 -5.28 1.93 -2.47
N GLY A 219 -5.71 0.68 -2.65
CA GLY A 219 -7.11 0.29 -2.82
C GLY A 219 -7.90 0.30 -1.51
N ASP A 220 -7.51 -0.45 -0.48
CA ASP A 220 -8.37 -0.67 0.70
C ASP A 220 -7.53 -0.55 1.98
N PRO A 221 -7.95 0.23 3.00
CA PRO A 221 -7.10 0.44 4.18
C PRO A 221 -6.93 -0.81 5.03
N GLY A 222 -7.90 -1.74 4.98
CA GLY A 222 -7.81 -3.02 5.68
C GLY A 222 -7.25 -4.16 4.84
N ALA A 223 -7.02 -3.97 3.53
CA ALA A 223 -6.48 -5.03 2.68
C ALA A 223 -5.08 -5.51 3.13
N PRO A 224 -4.12 -4.60 3.43
CA PRO A 224 -2.83 -5.02 4.00
C PRO A 224 -3.01 -5.91 5.24
N ASP A 225 -3.94 -5.56 6.14
CA ASP A 225 -4.16 -6.29 7.38
C ASP A 225 -4.66 -7.72 7.16
N ARG A 226 -5.65 -7.87 6.28
CA ARG A 226 -6.21 -9.19 5.94
C ARG A 226 -5.19 -10.05 5.20
N VAL A 227 -4.45 -9.46 4.27
CA VAL A 227 -3.42 -10.17 3.49
C VAL A 227 -2.29 -10.66 4.41
N MET A 228 -1.89 -9.85 5.38
CA MET A 228 -0.84 -10.23 6.33
C MET A 228 -1.30 -11.27 7.35
N ALA A 229 -2.56 -11.22 7.79
CA ALA A 229 -3.15 -12.28 8.59
C ALA A 229 -3.13 -13.62 7.82
N TYR A 230 -3.58 -13.61 6.56
CA TYR A 230 -3.51 -14.77 5.68
C TYR A 230 -2.08 -15.29 5.50
N LEU A 231 -1.12 -14.39 5.21
CA LEU A 231 0.28 -14.79 5.02
C LEU A 231 0.88 -15.41 6.29
N ARG A 232 0.51 -14.94 7.48
CA ARG A 232 1.02 -15.48 8.74
C ARG A 232 0.66 -16.97 8.88
N ASP A 233 -0.56 -17.32 8.52
CA ASP A 233 -1.07 -18.70 8.57
C ASP A 233 -0.44 -19.59 7.49
N HIS A 234 0.01 -19.00 6.38
CA HIS A 234 0.58 -19.70 5.22
C HIS A 234 2.08 -19.42 5.02
N LEU A 235 2.77 -18.91 6.05
CA LEU A 235 4.14 -18.42 5.90
C LEU A 235 5.11 -19.53 5.49
N ALA A 236 4.84 -20.78 5.89
CA ALA A 236 5.65 -21.94 5.51
C ALA A 236 5.66 -22.18 3.99
N ASP A 237 4.56 -21.86 3.30
CA ASP A 237 4.38 -22.07 1.86
C ASP A 237 4.78 -20.83 1.04
N ALA A 238 5.06 -19.71 1.71
CA ALA A 238 5.47 -18.48 1.06
C ALA A 238 6.81 -18.63 0.31
N PRO A 239 6.92 -18.06 -0.91
CA PRO A 239 8.19 -18.03 -1.64
C PRO A 239 9.26 -17.33 -0.81
N SER A 240 10.53 -17.66 -1.06
CA SER A 240 11.63 -16.92 -0.45
C SER A 240 11.64 -15.46 -0.92
N VAL A 241 12.12 -14.55 -0.08
CA VAL A 241 12.32 -13.14 -0.43
C VAL A 241 13.21 -13.02 -1.65
N ALA A 242 14.28 -13.82 -1.75
CA ALA A 242 15.13 -13.86 -2.94
C ALA A 242 14.33 -14.15 -4.23
N THR A 243 13.39 -15.10 -4.17
CA THR A 243 12.49 -15.40 -5.31
C THR A 243 11.64 -14.20 -5.71
N LEU A 244 11.10 -13.46 -4.74
CA LEU A 244 10.32 -12.24 -5.03
C LEU A 244 11.21 -11.13 -5.61
N LEU A 245 12.41 -10.95 -5.06
CA LEU A 245 13.36 -9.92 -5.49
C LEU A 245 13.86 -10.12 -6.91
N ASP A 246 13.99 -11.36 -7.34
CA ASP A 246 14.45 -11.75 -8.69
C ASP A 246 13.32 -11.94 -9.69
N MET A 247 12.06 -11.85 -9.26
CA MET A 247 10.92 -12.02 -10.15
C MET A 247 10.85 -10.90 -11.18
N ARG A 248 10.75 -11.29 -12.44
CA ARG A 248 10.62 -10.39 -13.59
C ARG A 248 9.15 -10.28 -14.02
N PRO A 249 8.78 -9.20 -14.72
CA PRO A 249 7.48 -9.12 -15.38
C PRO A 249 7.22 -10.34 -16.27
N PRO A 250 5.96 -10.80 -16.39
CA PRO A 250 5.64 -11.90 -17.28
C PRO A 250 6.01 -11.57 -18.73
N ASN A 251 6.57 -12.55 -19.45
CA ASN A 251 6.78 -12.41 -20.90
C ASN A 251 5.41 -12.36 -21.58
N VAL A 252 5.20 -11.34 -22.41
CA VAL A 252 3.98 -11.19 -23.22
C VAL A 252 3.84 -12.45 -24.10
N GLY A 253 2.87 -13.32 -23.78
CA GLY A 253 2.58 -14.56 -24.52
C GLY A 253 2.81 -15.89 -23.79
N ALA A 254 3.30 -15.88 -22.54
CA ALA A 254 3.37 -17.11 -21.73
C ALA A 254 2.03 -17.33 -20.98
N VAL A 255 1.32 -18.41 -21.32
CA VAL A 255 0.08 -18.81 -20.65
C VAL A 255 0.44 -19.69 -19.45
N ASP A 256 0.29 -19.17 -18.24
CA ASP A 256 0.42 -19.96 -17.01
C ASP A 256 -0.86 -20.80 -16.76
N THR A 257 -0.70 -22.08 -16.40
CA THR A 257 -1.78 -23.03 -16.17
C THR A 257 -2.58 -22.72 -14.90
N VAL A 258 -3.93 -22.81 -14.93
CA VAL A 258 -4.86 -21.91 -14.21
C VAL A 258 -5.26 -22.28 -12.76
N ALA A 259 -5.16 -23.54 -12.30
CA ALA A 259 -5.70 -23.93 -10.98
C ALA A 259 -4.65 -24.01 -9.87
N ALA A 260 -3.57 -24.77 -10.06
CA ALA A 260 -2.42 -24.78 -9.14
C ALA A 260 -1.68 -23.42 -9.11
N SER A 261 -1.93 -22.56 -10.10
CA SER A 261 -1.44 -21.19 -10.11
C SER A 261 -2.26 -20.26 -9.23
N ARG A 262 -3.55 -20.51 -8.94
CA ARG A 262 -4.37 -19.55 -8.18
C ARG A 262 -3.93 -19.48 -6.72
N ASP A 263 -3.92 -20.61 -6.01
CA ASP A 263 -3.48 -20.64 -4.60
C ASP A 263 -2.04 -20.17 -4.45
N ARG A 264 -1.17 -20.62 -5.37
CA ARG A 264 0.22 -20.17 -5.43
C ARG A 264 0.30 -18.66 -5.67
N ARG A 265 -0.50 -18.11 -6.57
CA ARG A 265 -0.55 -16.67 -6.87
C ARG A 265 -1.02 -15.88 -5.66
N ILE A 266 -2.03 -16.35 -4.93
CA ILE A 266 -2.52 -15.70 -3.71
C ILE A 266 -1.39 -15.63 -2.67
N ILE A 267 -0.69 -16.74 -2.41
CA ILE A 267 0.43 -16.78 -1.47
C ILE A 267 1.59 -15.88 -1.93
N VAL A 268 1.92 -15.89 -3.23
CA VAL A 268 2.98 -15.03 -3.79
C VAL A 268 2.59 -13.56 -3.71
N GLY A 269 1.35 -13.20 -4.04
CA GLY A 269 0.82 -11.84 -3.91
C GLY A 269 0.83 -11.37 -2.46
N ALA A 270 0.42 -12.22 -1.52
CA ALA A 270 0.46 -11.93 -0.09
C ALA A 270 1.90 -11.71 0.41
N ALA A 271 2.84 -12.57 0.01
CA ALA A 271 4.25 -12.38 0.30
C ALA A 271 4.82 -11.10 -0.33
N GLY A 272 4.36 -10.72 -1.52
CA GLY A 272 4.70 -9.46 -2.18
C GLY A 272 4.20 -8.22 -1.43
N VAL A 273 2.96 -8.26 -0.93
CA VAL A 273 2.38 -7.20 -0.10
C VAL A 273 3.20 -7.04 1.18
N ALA A 274 3.50 -8.16 1.86
CA ALA A 274 4.31 -8.18 3.06
C ALA A 274 5.73 -7.64 2.84
N LEU A 275 6.40 -8.06 1.76
CA LEU A 275 7.72 -7.55 1.40
C LEU A 275 7.66 -6.04 1.13
N THR A 276 6.63 -5.56 0.43
CA THR A 276 6.47 -4.13 0.14
C THR A 276 6.26 -3.33 1.42
N LEU A 277 5.42 -3.79 2.34
CA LEU A 277 5.20 -3.17 3.64
C LEU A 277 6.48 -3.12 4.47
N PHE A 278 7.22 -4.23 4.53
CA PHE A 278 8.52 -4.29 5.19
C PHE A 278 9.50 -3.25 4.62
N LEU A 279 9.58 -3.14 3.30
CA LEU A 279 10.43 -2.13 2.66
C LEU A 279 9.96 -0.70 2.97
N VAL A 280 8.65 -0.45 2.98
CA VAL A 280 8.07 0.85 3.32
C VAL A 280 8.40 1.25 4.76
N GLU A 281 8.35 0.32 5.70
CA GLU A 281 8.72 0.58 7.10
C GLU A 281 10.20 0.95 7.23
N ARG A 282 11.08 0.23 6.51
CA ARG A 282 12.54 0.42 6.63
C ARG A 282 13.03 1.65 5.86
N GLU A 283 12.62 1.82 4.60
CA GLU A 283 13.13 2.84 3.68
C GLU A 283 12.18 4.02 3.45
N GLY A 284 10.96 3.94 3.98
CA GLY A 284 9.90 4.93 3.78
C GLY A 284 9.00 4.64 2.56
N PRO A 285 7.85 5.34 2.46
CA PRO A 285 6.81 5.02 1.48
C PRO A 285 7.24 5.15 0.01
N ARG A 286 8.25 5.98 -0.25
CA ARG A 286 8.79 6.24 -1.60
C ARG A 286 9.49 5.03 -2.24
N VAL A 287 9.79 3.99 -1.47
CA VAL A 287 10.40 2.76 -2.01
C VAL A 287 9.47 2.08 -3.03
N VAL A 288 8.15 2.23 -2.87
CA VAL A 288 7.16 1.68 -3.81
C VAL A 288 7.33 2.28 -5.20
N GLY A 289 7.34 3.61 -5.32
CA GLY A 289 7.61 4.27 -6.60
C GLY A 289 8.97 3.90 -7.21
N LYS A 290 10.02 3.75 -6.38
CA LYS A 290 11.35 3.31 -6.85
C LYS A 290 11.33 1.90 -7.45
N LEU A 291 10.60 0.97 -6.83
CA LEU A 291 10.40 -0.38 -7.37
C LEU A 291 9.72 -0.30 -8.75
N GLY A 292 8.65 0.49 -8.87
CA GLY A 292 7.99 0.72 -10.15
C GLY A 292 8.93 1.22 -11.24
N GLU A 293 9.76 2.23 -10.96
CA GLU A 293 10.73 2.77 -11.93
C GLU A 293 11.77 1.72 -12.36
N VAL A 294 12.28 0.92 -11.41
CA VAL A 294 13.27 -0.12 -11.71
C VAL A 294 12.67 -1.23 -12.58
N PHE A 295 11.44 -1.67 -12.30
CA PHE A 295 10.77 -2.65 -13.14
C PHE A 295 10.51 -2.11 -14.55
N LEU A 296 10.13 -0.85 -14.68
CA LEU A 296 9.94 -0.21 -15.99
C LEU A 296 11.25 -0.08 -16.78
N ALA A 297 12.38 0.04 -16.10
CA ALA A 297 13.72 0.01 -16.70
C ALA A 297 14.22 -1.42 -17.00
N GLY A 298 13.43 -2.47 -16.72
CA GLY A 298 13.78 -3.87 -16.93
C GLY A 298 14.67 -4.48 -15.84
N GLY A 299 14.87 -3.78 -14.73
CA GLY A 299 15.55 -4.30 -13.53
C GLY A 299 14.63 -5.14 -12.65
N THR A 300 15.09 -5.46 -11.44
CA THR A 300 14.32 -6.23 -10.45
C THR A 300 14.27 -5.52 -9.10
N ALA A 301 13.41 -5.99 -8.19
CA ALA A 301 13.33 -5.44 -6.84
C ALA A 301 14.67 -5.58 -6.08
N ARG A 302 15.51 -6.56 -6.46
CA ARG A 302 16.87 -6.70 -5.94
C ARG A 302 17.72 -5.44 -6.17
N ASP A 303 17.59 -4.77 -7.31
CA ASP A 303 18.37 -3.57 -7.61
C ASP A 303 18.03 -2.42 -6.65
N VAL A 304 16.77 -2.34 -6.21
CA VAL A 304 16.33 -1.38 -5.19
C VAL A 304 16.83 -1.77 -3.80
N VAL A 305 16.71 -3.06 -3.43
CA VAL A 305 17.19 -3.56 -2.12
C VAL A 305 18.70 -3.41 -1.98
N ASN A 306 19.47 -3.64 -3.05
CA ASN A 306 20.92 -3.46 -3.06
C ASN A 306 21.37 -2.00 -2.80
N GLN A 307 20.47 -1.03 -3.01
CA GLN A 307 20.71 0.39 -2.76
C GLN A 307 20.08 0.86 -1.44
N ALA A 308 19.28 0.02 -0.78
CA ALA A 308 18.61 0.32 0.47
C ALA A 308 19.62 0.33 1.63
N ARG A 309 19.48 1.29 2.55
CA ARG A 309 20.48 1.50 3.63
C ARG A 309 20.12 0.75 4.91
N ARG A 310 18.84 0.45 5.12
CA ARG A 310 18.25 -0.10 6.34
C ARG A 310 17.68 -1.51 6.13
N VAL A 311 17.92 -2.09 4.96
CA VAL A 311 17.52 -3.46 4.61
C VAL A 311 18.76 -4.36 4.59
N PRO A 312 18.72 -5.55 5.23
CA PRO A 312 19.82 -6.50 5.13
C PRO A 312 20.14 -6.87 3.67
N GLN A 313 21.42 -6.84 3.33
CA GLN A 313 21.92 -7.08 1.96
C GLN A 313 22.16 -8.57 1.68
N ASN A 314 22.31 -9.38 2.73
CA ASN A 314 22.47 -10.82 2.62
C ASN A 314 21.09 -11.49 2.54
N ASP A 315 20.82 -12.25 1.48
CA ASP A 315 19.53 -12.91 1.26
C ASP A 315 19.05 -13.76 2.45
N ARG A 316 19.94 -14.51 3.12
CA ARG A 316 19.56 -15.34 4.26
C ARG A 316 19.21 -14.51 5.48
N GLU A 317 19.93 -13.41 5.68
CA GLU A 317 19.64 -12.48 6.77
C GLU A 317 18.34 -11.72 6.52
N LEU A 318 18.13 -11.25 5.28
CA LEU A 318 16.91 -10.59 4.85
C LEU A 318 15.70 -11.51 5.02
N GLU A 319 15.79 -12.75 4.54
CA GLU A 319 14.76 -13.78 4.71
C GLU A 319 14.40 -13.97 6.18
N ARG A 320 15.42 -14.13 7.05
CA ARG A 320 15.23 -14.33 8.48
C ARG A 320 14.53 -13.13 9.12
N VAL A 321 15.03 -11.92 8.88
CA VAL A 321 14.48 -10.68 9.46
C VAL A 321 13.05 -10.45 8.97
N TRP A 322 12.79 -10.61 7.66
CA TRP A 322 11.46 -10.47 7.08
C TRP A 322 10.47 -11.50 7.65
N ARG A 323 10.85 -12.79 7.75
CA ARG A 323 9.95 -13.81 8.35
C ARG A 323 9.68 -13.56 9.82
N THR A 324 10.67 -13.10 10.59
CA THR A 324 10.46 -12.69 11.98
C THR A 324 9.49 -11.51 12.06
N TRP A 325 9.67 -10.50 11.22
CA TRP A 325 8.79 -9.34 11.11
C TRP A 325 7.33 -9.72 10.80
N VAL A 326 7.09 -10.60 9.82
CA VAL A 326 5.75 -11.10 9.47
C VAL A 326 5.06 -11.80 10.65
N ARG A 327 5.84 -12.53 11.48
CA ARG A 327 5.31 -13.26 12.64
C ARG A 327 5.03 -12.36 13.85
N GLU A 328 5.92 -11.40 14.11
CA GLU A 328 5.99 -10.71 15.40
C GLU A 328 5.41 -9.31 15.41
N GLU A 329 5.58 -8.55 14.31
CA GLU A 329 5.31 -7.12 14.27
C GLU A 329 4.00 -6.79 13.55
N TYR A 330 3.68 -7.52 12.48
CA TYR A 330 2.38 -7.34 11.85
C TYR A 330 1.32 -8.06 12.67
N GLY A 331 0.54 -7.34 13.50
CA GLY A 331 -0.49 -7.92 14.38
C GLY A 331 -0.54 -7.38 15.81
N ARG A 332 0.35 -6.45 16.18
CA ARG A 332 0.20 -5.59 17.36
C ARG A 332 -0.42 -4.26 16.96
#